data_AF-A0ABC8KRL0-F1
#
_entry.id   AF-A0ABC8KRL0-F1
#
_cell.length_a   1.000
_cell.length_b   1.000
_cell.length_c   1.000
_cell.angle_alpha   90.00
_cell.angle_beta   90.00
_cell.angle_gamma   90.00
#
_symmetry.space_group_name_H-M   'P 1'
#
loop_
_entity.id
_entity.type
_entity.pdbx_description
1 polymer ?
#
loop_
_entity_poly.entity_id
_entity_poly.type
_entity_poly.pdbx_seq_one_letter_code
_entity_poly.pdbx_strand_id
1 'polypeptide(L)'
;MVQSRLPSGSVKFSTGNEIFAEHDGKYTWHNPRNGMQQEIHGLRYVYKKRANNYRTIQLVNYGGKLVIMWNETRRKLKRVWCAVISLEERSSPLGTRMRGRVEQCDVVLDSVHNSYMLSRCLSVSV
;
A
#
# COMPACT_ATOMS: atom_id res chain seq x y z
N MET A 1 2.76 -11.52 -12.81
CA MET A 1 2.14 -10.95 -11.59
C MET A 1 0.92 -11.78 -11.25
N VAL A 2 0.98 -12.63 -10.22
CA VAL A 2 -0.12 -13.53 -9.83
C VAL A 2 -0.90 -12.90 -8.69
N GLN A 3 -2.16 -12.56 -8.94
CA GLN A 3 -3.09 -12.02 -7.95
C GLN A 3 -3.91 -13.20 -7.40
N SER A 4 -3.68 -13.63 -6.15
CA SER A 4 -4.58 -14.57 -5.47
C SER A 4 -5.50 -13.81 -4.51
N ARG A 5 -6.81 -14.03 -4.63
CA ARG A 5 -7.81 -13.54 -3.67
C ARG A 5 -8.05 -14.64 -2.63
N LEU A 6 -7.97 -14.29 -1.35
CA LEU A 6 -8.52 -15.10 -0.25
C LEU A 6 -9.69 -14.34 0.39
N PRO A 7 -10.65 -15.04 1.03
CA PRO A 7 -11.88 -14.41 1.51
C PRO A 7 -11.59 -13.48 2.69
N SER A 8 -12.34 -12.38 2.75
CA SER A 8 -12.20 -11.20 3.64
C SER A 8 -11.08 -10.21 3.24
N GLY A 9 -11.44 -9.23 2.41
CA GLY A 9 -10.84 -7.89 2.28
C GLY A 9 -9.34 -7.73 1.94
N SER A 10 -8.54 -8.77 2.06
CA SER A 10 -7.08 -8.70 2.13
C SER A 10 -6.51 -8.90 0.74
N VAL A 11 -5.87 -7.87 0.19
CA VAL A 11 -5.15 -7.97 -1.08
C VAL A 11 -3.68 -8.24 -0.78
N LYS A 12 -3.15 -9.37 -1.26
CA LYS A 12 -1.72 -9.72 -1.17
C LYS A 12 -1.04 -9.38 -2.49
N PHE A 13 0.10 -8.71 -2.41
CA PHE A 13 0.99 -8.49 -3.56
C PHE A 13 2.34 -9.15 -3.28
N SER A 14 2.84 -9.93 -4.24
CA SER A 14 4.15 -10.56 -4.19
C SER A 14 4.98 -10.06 -5.37
N THR A 15 6.09 -9.39 -5.08
CA THR A 15 7.13 -9.15 -6.09
C THR A 15 8.45 -9.16 -5.35
N GLY A 16 9.22 -10.26 -5.49
CA GLY A 16 10.51 -10.45 -4.81
C GLY A 16 10.40 -10.62 -3.30
N ASN A 17 10.06 -11.83 -2.81
CA ASN A 17 10.11 -12.29 -1.41
C ASN A 17 9.37 -11.51 -0.31
N GLU A 18 8.81 -10.33 -0.58
CA GLU A 18 8.14 -9.52 0.43
C GLU A 18 6.64 -9.48 0.13
N ILE A 19 5.87 -10.17 0.97
CA ILE A 19 4.41 -10.18 0.89
C ILE A 19 3.90 -9.03 1.74
N PHE A 20 3.22 -8.09 1.10
CA PHE A 20 2.55 -7.00 1.76
C PHE A 20 1.05 -7.28 1.84
N ALA A 21 0.50 -7.07 3.02
CA ALA A 21 -0.92 -7.24 3.28
C ALA A 21 -1.45 -6.05 4.05
N GLU A 22 -2.71 -5.74 3.81
CA GLU A 22 -3.45 -4.77 4.60
C GLU A 22 -4.39 -5.50 5.56
N HIS A 23 -4.29 -5.15 6.83
CA HIS A 23 -5.07 -5.71 7.93
C HIS A 23 -5.49 -4.56 8.85
N ASP A 24 -6.79 -4.41 9.12
CA ASP A 24 -7.34 -3.30 9.93
C ASP A 24 -6.84 -1.90 9.52
N GLY A 25 -6.74 -1.61 8.22
CA GLY A 25 -6.27 -0.31 7.75
C GLY A 25 -4.75 -0.11 7.85
N LYS A 26 -4.00 -1.09 8.35
CA LYS A 26 -2.54 -1.05 8.50
C LYS A 26 -1.84 -1.90 7.46
N TYR A 27 -0.67 -1.44 7.02
CA TYR A 27 0.19 -2.22 6.14
C TYR A 27 1.15 -3.07 6.97
N THR A 28 1.26 -4.31 6.54
CA THR A 28 2.10 -5.31 7.17
C THR A 28 2.99 -5.97 6.11
N TRP A 29 4.14 -6.44 6.54
CA TRP A 29 5.07 -7.22 5.73
C TRP A 29 5.27 -8.60 6.37
N HIS A 30 5.49 -9.62 5.55
CA HIS A 30 5.87 -10.94 6.02
C HIS A 30 7.38 -10.97 6.30
N ASN A 31 7.77 -11.13 7.57
CA ASN A 31 9.17 -11.24 7.95
C ASN A 31 9.70 -12.65 7.68
N PRO A 32 10.61 -12.84 6.70
CA PRO A 32 11.08 -14.16 6.32
C PRO A 32 11.96 -14.82 7.41
N ARG A 33 12.51 -14.03 8.35
CA ARG A 33 13.40 -14.55 9.41
C ARG A 33 12.65 -15.27 10.51
N ASN A 34 11.40 -14.88 10.78
CA ASN A 34 10.58 -15.49 11.83
C ASN A 34 9.20 -15.97 11.34
N GLY A 35 8.89 -15.81 10.05
CA GLY A 35 7.62 -16.22 9.45
C GLY A 35 6.41 -15.40 9.90
N MET A 36 6.61 -14.32 10.66
CA MET A 36 5.51 -13.54 11.23
C MET A 36 5.18 -12.32 10.37
N GLN A 37 3.90 -11.98 10.31
CA GLN A 37 3.40 -10.75 9.71
C GLN A 37 3.57 -9.59 10.72
N GLN A 38 4.23 -8.51 10.29
CA GLN A 38 4.57 -7.39 11.16
C GLN A 38 4.15 -6.06 10.55
N GLU A 39 3.75 -5.09 11.36
CA GLU A 39 3.37 -3.74 10.90
C GLU A 39 4.56 -2.99 10.30
N ILE A 40 4.32 -2.27 9.20
CA ILE A 40 5.27 -1.30 8.65
C ILE A 40 5.12 0.01 9.40
N HIS A 41 6.16 0.41 10.11
CA HIS A 41 6.18 1.66 10.86
C HIS A 41 6.37 2.87 9.95
N GLY A 42 5.99 4.07 10.42
CA GLY A 42 6.23 5.34 9.70
C GLY A 42 5.12 5.76 8.73
N LEU A 43 4.05 4.96 8.60
CA LEU A 43 2.96 5.21 7.65
C LEU A 43 1.75 5.96 8.25
N ARG A 44 1.91 6.56 9.44
CA ARG A 44 0.82 7.26 10.14
C ARG A 44 0.17 8.37 9.29
N TYR A 45 0.95 9.06 8.46
CA TYR A 45 0.43 10.10 7.57
C TYR A 45 -0.52 9.51 6.51
N VAL A 46 -0.14 8.40 5.88
CA VAL A 46 -0.95 7.69 4.89
C VAL A 46 -2.25 7.19 5.52
N TYR A 47 -2.18 6.60 6.72
CA TYR A 47 -3.36 6.12 7.45
C TYR A 47 -4.36 7.25 7.73
N LYS A 48 -3.89 8.43 8.13
CA LYS A 48 -4.76 9.60 8.37
C LYS A 48 -5.47 10.08 7.10
N LYS A 49 -4.83 9.97 5.93
CA LYS A 49 -5.41 10.40 4.65
C LYS A 49 -6.39 9.39 4.06
N ARG A 50 -6.23 8.10 4.38
CA ARG A 50 -6.99 6.97 3.83
C ARG A 50 -8.34 6.72 4.52
N ALA A 51 -8.97 7.72 5.16
CA ALA A 51 -10.15 7.57 6.04
C ALA A 51 -11.19 6.51 5.59
N ASN A 52 -11.72 5.74 6.54
CA ASN A 52 -12.56 4.54 6.39
C ASN A 52 -13.43 4.47 5.11
N ASN A 53 -13.27 3.37 4.34
CA ASN A 53 -14.11 2.89 3.22
C ASN A 53 -13.62 3.13 1.78
N TYR A 54 -12.41 2.67 1.44
CA TYR A 54 -11.91 2.77 0.07
C TYR A 54 -11.36 1.48 -0.51
N ARG A 55 -11.69 1.24 -1.79
CA ARG A 55 -10.97 0.27 -2.63
C ARG A 55 -9.53 0.76 -2.76
N THR A 56 -8.63 0.05 -2.09
CA THR A 56 -7.19 0.32 -2.09
C THR A 56 -6.53 -0.63 -3.07
N ILE A 57 -5.69 -0.10 -3.96
CA ILE A 57 -4.76 -0.88 -4.78
C ILE A 57 -3.36 -0.65 -4.23
N GLN A 58 -2.66 -1.72 -3.93
CA GLN A 58 -1.28 -1.66 -3.47
C GLN A 58 -0.40 -2.26 -4.57
N LEU A 59 0.80 -1.76 -4.73
CA LEU A 59 1.76 -2.29 -5.66
C LEU A 59 3.15 -2.18 -5.06
N VAL A 60 3.95 -3.19 -5.27
CA VAL A 60 5.36 -3.17 -4.88
C VAL A 60 6.12 -3.53 -6.13
N ASN A 61 6.49 -2.51 -6.91
CA ASN A 61 7.40 -2.67 -8.05
C ASN A 61 7.76 -1.32 -8.70
N TYR A 62 7.94 -0.24 -7.94
CA TYR A 62 8.52 1.00 -8.48
C TYR A 62 9.89 1.23 -7.86
N GLY A 63 10.93 0.64 -8.46
CA GLY A 63 12.32 0.75 -7.96
C GLY A 63 12.50 0.26 -6.52
N GLY A 64 11.84 -0.83 -6.12
CA GLY A 64 11.87 -1.36 -4.75
C GLY A 64 10.98 -0.62 -3.74
N LYS A 65 10.15 0.33 -4.20
CA LYS A 65 9.23 1.09 -3.35
C LYS A 65 7.83 0.48 -3.32
N LEU A 66 7.16 0.66 -2.19
CA LEU A 66 5.75 0.38 -2.01
C LEU A 66 4.93 1.58 -2.51
N VAL A 67 4.08 1.34 -3.49
CA VAL A 67 3.12 2.32 -4.01
C VAL A 67 1.73 1.94 -3.54
N ILE A 68 1.02 2.90 -2.96
CA ILE A 68 -0.34 2.72 -2.46
C ILE A 68 -1.24 3.72 -3.17
N MET A 69 -2.27 3.22 -3.83
CA MET A 69 -3.29 4.04 -4.46
C MET A 69 -4.64 3.78 -3.80
N TRP A 70 -5.37 4.84 -3.52
CA TRP A 70 -6.74 4.74 -3.00
C TRP A 70 -7.60 5.85 -3.56
N ASN A 71 -8.90 5.59 -3.65
CA ASN A 71 -9.86 6.61 -3.99
C ASN A 71 -10.28 7.36 -2.73
N GLU A 72 -10.60 8.64 -2.83
CA GLU A 72 -11.30 9.43 -1.83
C GLU A 72 -12.63 9.87 -2.46
N THR A 73 -13.76 9.50 -1.86
CA THR A 73 -15.08 9.88 -2.40
C THR A 73 -15.56 11.14 -1.71
N ARG A 74 -15.85 12.18 -2.50
CA ARG A 74 -16.38 13.47 -2.06
C ARG A 74 -17.70 13.76 -2.77
N ARG A 75 -18.82 13.45 -2.11
CA ARG A 75 -20.18 13.61 -2.67
C ARG A 75 -20.32 12.90 -4.03
N LYS A 76 -20.35 13.66 -5.13
CA LYS A 76 -20.51 13.17 -6.52
C LYS A 76 -19.19 12.97 -7.27
N LEU A 77 -18.07 13.33 -6.64
CA LEU A 77 -16.74 13.25 -7.23
C LEU A 77 -15.83 12.32 -6.44
N LYS A 78 -14.81 11.80 -7.11
CA LYS A 78 -13.72 11.02 -6.53
C LYS A 78 -12.40 11.70 -6.80
N ARG A 79 -11.44 11.45 -5.91
CA ARG A 79 -10.03 11.74 -6.10
C ARG A 79 -9.25 10.44 -6.01
N VAL A 80 -8.19 10.31 -6.77
CA VAL A 80 -7.23 9.22 -6.64
C VAL A 80 -6.00 9.78 -5.97
N TRP A 81 -5.67 9.21 -4.82
CA TRP A 81 -4.43 9.47 -4.10
C TRP A 81 -3.39 8.42 -4.46
N CYS A 82 -2.12 8.85 -4.45
CA CYS A 82 -0.97 7.98 -4.60
C CYS A 82 0.04 8.30 -3.51
N ALA A 83 0.47 7.29 -2.76
CA ALA A 83 1.62 7.37 -1.87
C ALA A 83 2.75 6.50 -2.39
N VAL A 84 3.94 7.06 -2.46
CA VAL A 84 5.19 6.35 -2.76
C VAL A 84 5.99 6.23 -1.47
N ILE A 85 6.32 5.01 -1.09
CA ILE A 85 6.94 4.68 0.19
C ILE A 85 8.22 3.91 -0.06
N SER A 86 9.33 4.48 0.37
CA SER A 86 10.59 3.75 0.48
C SER A 86 10.59 2.89 1.73
N LEU A 87 11.03 1.65 1.57
CA LEU A 87 11.09 0.67 2.65
C LEU A 87 12.54 0.48 3.09
N GLU A 88 12.77 0.56 4.39
CA GLU A 88 14.07 0.33 5.03
C GLU A 88 13.92 -0.81 6.04
N GLU A 89 14.58 -1.95 5.81
CA GLU A 89 14.75 -3.00 6.81
C GLU A 89 15.80 -2.54 7.84
N ARG A 90 15.42 -2.54 9.12
CA ARG A 90 16.34 -2.25 10.23
C ARG A 90 16.47 -3.46 11.13
N SER A 91 17.66 -4.02 11.18
CA SER A 91 18.03 -5.05 12.14
C SER A 91 18.46 -4.40 13.45
N SER A 92 17.91 -4.90 14.56
CA SER A 92 18.29 -4.49 15.91
C SER A 92 18.44 -5.73 16.79
N PRO A 93 19.07 -5.62 17.98
CA PRO A 93 19.13 -6.73 18.95
C PRO A 93 17.74 -7.26 19.34
N LEU A 94 16.69 -6.43 19.21
CA LEU A 94 15.30 -6.78 19.50
C LEU A 94 14.56 -7.41 18.29
N GLY A 95 15.29 -7.70 17.21
CA GLY A 95 14.74 -8.26 15.97
C GLY A 95 14.76 -7.30 14.79
N THR A 96 14.22 -7.79 13.68
CA THR A 96 14.15 -7.08 12.39
C THR A 96 12.81 -6.37 12.26
N ARG A 97 12.83 -5.07 11.93
CA ARG A 97 11.63 -4.26 11.71
C ARG A 97 11.71 -3.56 10.36
N MET A 98 10.55 -3.45 9.69
CA MET A 98 10.42 -2.67 8.47
C MET A 98 9.92 -1.27 8.78
N ARG A 99 10.61 -0.25 8.26
CA ARG A 99 10.20 1.14 8.35
C ARG A 99 9.87 1.67 6.95
N GLY A 100 8.69 2.25 6.80
CA GLY A 100 8.30 3.01 5.62
C GLY A 100 8.61 4.49 5.80
N ARG A 101 9.22 5.11 4.77
CA ARG A 101 9.34 6.55 4.61
C ARG A 101 8.43 6.98 3.46
N VAL A 102 7.46 7.83 3.76
CA VAL A 102 6.59 8.43 2.73
C VAL A 102 7.43 9.45 1.97
N GLU A 103 7.71 9.18 0.71
CA GLU A 103 8.42 10.10 -0.18
C GLU A 103 7.48 11.05 -0.89
N GLN A 104 6.32 10.52 -1.29
CA GLN A 104 5.27 11.28 -1.96
C GLN A 104 3.91 10.81 -1.45
N CYS A 105 2.94 11.73 -1.33
CA CYS A 105 1.56 11.41 -0.96
C CYS A 105 0.61 12.50 -1.47
N ASP A 106 0.25 12.42 -2.74
CA ASP A 106 -0.48 13.47 -3.44
C ASP A 106 -1.72 12.93 -4.18
N VAL A 107 -2.59 13.84 -4.59
CA VAL A 107 -3.70 13.54 -5.50
C VAL A 107 -3.16 13.48 -6.92
N VAL A 108 -3.25 12.31 -7.56
CA VAL A 108 -2.81 12.10 -8.96
C VAL A 108 -3.95 12.27 -9.96
N LEU A 109 -5.19 12.20 -9.49
CA LEU A 109 -6.37 12.44 -10.30
C LEU A 109 -7.43 13.10 -9.43
N ASP A 110 -7.84 14.32 -9.79
CA ASP A 110 -8.82 15.09 -9.03
C ASP A 110 -10.16 15.18 -9.78
N SER A 111 -11.25 15.32 -9.00
CA SER A 111 -12.58 15.67 -9.50
C SER A 111 -13.15 14.76 -10.60
N VAL A 112 -12.90 13.45 -10.51
CA VAL A 112 -13.52 12.48 -11.45
C VAL A 112 -14.91 12.08 -11.02
N HIS A 113 -15.77 11.73 -11.98
CA HIS A 113 -17.13 11.29 -11.69
C HIS A 113 -17.14 10.02 -10.82
N ASN A 114 -18.16 9.85 -9.99
CA ASN A 114 -18.29 8.68 -9.10
C ASN A 114 -18.34 7.32 -9.82
N SER A 115 -18.61 7.28 -11.12
CA SER A 115 -18.51 6.04 -11.90
C SER A 115 -17.06 5.60 -12.15
N TYR A 116 -16.07 6.49 -11.97
CA TYR A 116 -14.66 6.15 -12.11
C TYR A 116 -14.27 5.07 -11.11
N MET A 117 -13.65 4.02 -11.62
CA MET A 117 -13.22 2.86 -10.85
C MET A 117 -11.77 2.55 -11.16
N LEU A 118 -10.90 2.79 -10.17
CA LEU A 118 -9.54 2.28 -10.23
C LEU A 118 -9.59 0.74 -10.19
N SER A 119 -9.19 0.10 -11.28
CA SER A 119 -9.33 -1.34 -11.47
C SER A 119 -8.01 -2.09 -11.24
N ARG A 120 -6.94 -1.60 -11.87
CA ARG A 120 -5.58 -2.14 -11.83
C ARG A 120 -4.58 -1.00 -11.94
N CYS A 121 -3.41 -1.21 -11.37
CA CYS A 121 -2.26 -0.35 -11.62
C CYS A 121 -1.09 -1.28 -12.02
N LEU A 122 -0.24 -0.81 -12.92
CA LEU A 122 0.89 -1.55 -13.45
C LEU A 122 2.14 -0.71 -13.27
N SER A 123 3.19 -1.35 -12.78
CA SER A 123 4.53 -0.78 -12.77
C SER A 123 5.25 -1.13 -14.06
N VAL A 124 5.94 -0.16 -14.65
CA VAL A 124 6.91 -0.42 -15.73
C VAL A 124 8.28 -0.03 -15.19
N SER A 125 9.22 -0.96 -15.22
CA SER A 125 10.64 -0.66 -15.01
C SER A 125 11.17 -0.09 -16.32
N VAL A 126 11.69 1.13 -16.28
CA VAL A 126 12.36 1.78 -17.42
C VAL A 126 13.85 1.45 -17.37
#